data_AF-A0A9D7J8K0-F1
#
_entry.id   AF-A0A9D7J8K0-F1
#
_cell.length_a   1.000
_cell.length_b   1.000
_cell.length_c   1.000
_cell.angle_alpha   90.00
_cell.angle_beta   90.00
_cell.angle_gamma   90.00
#
_symmetry.space_group_name_H-M   'P 1'
#
loop_
_entity.id
_entity.type
_entity.pdbx_description
1 polymer ?
#
loop_
_entity_poly.entity_id
_entity_poly.type
_entity_poly.pdbx_seq_one_letter_code
_entity_poly.pdbx_strand_id
1 'polypeptide(L)' 'MKCVKVEHPKASFDPRSFRTLVRGDTRILVGCPKGAWQPRLARCRVGTRAYEVIKLNATSCAGHGRRRR' A
#
# COMPACT_ATOMS: atom_id res chain seq x y z
N MET A 1 -13.43 -10.36 12.28
CA MET A 1 -12.09 -10.47 11.66
C MET A 1 -11.72 -9.10 11.10
N LYS A 2 -10.56 -8.53 11.51
CA LYS A 2 -10.16 -7.14 11.21
C LYS A 2 -9.43 -7.06 9.86
N CYS A 3 -9.78 -6.08 9.02
CA CYS A 3 -8.91 -5.66 7.92
C CYS A 3 -7.61 -5.13 8.59
N VAL A 4 -6.51 -5.88 8.50
CA VAL A 4 -5.24 -5.49 9.15
C VAL A 4 -4.59 -4.43 8.29
N LYS A 5 -4.71 -3.17 8.68
CA LYS A 5 -4.02 -2.05 8.06
C LYS A 5 -2.70 -1.86 8.78
N VAL A 6 -1.59 -2.29 8.17
CA VAL A 6 -0.25 -2.01 8.67
C VAL A 6 0.22 -0.76 7.93
N GLU A 7 0.15 0.41 8.58
CA GLU A 7 0.65 1.66 8.01
C GLU A 7 2.05 1.95 8.54
N HIS A 8 3.01 2.09 7.63
CA HIS A 8 4.31 2.67 7.98
C HIS A 8 4.24 4.21 7.98
N PRO A 9 5.16 4.90 8.68
CA PRO A 9 5.19 6.37 8.63
C PRO A 9 5.53 6.87 7.22
N LYS A 10 4.62 7.63 6.60
CA LYS A 10 4.77 8.24 5.25
C LYS A 10 6.08 9.01 5.09
N ALA A 11 6.59 9.61 6.17
CA ALA A 11 7.84 10.35 6.18
C ALA A 11 9.08 9.50 5.82
N SER A 12 8.98 8.16 5.93
CA SER A 12 10.07 7.24 5.59
C SER A 12 10.14 6.89 4.10
N PHE A 13 9.18 7.35 3.31
CA PHE A 13 9.02 6.99 1.90
C PHE A 13 8.97 8.22 0.99
N ASP A 14 9.43 8.07 -0.25
CA ASP A 14 9.31 9.13 -1.25
C ASP A 14 7.89 9.12 -1.87
N PRO A 15 7.13 10.22 -1.81
CA PRO A 15 5.75 10.28 -2.30
C PRO A 15 5.61 9.99 -3.79
N ARG A 16 6.66 10.22 -4.58
CA ARG A 16 6.65 10.00 -6.04
C ARG A 16 6.80 8.53 -6.42
N SER A 17 7.18 7.70 -5.46
CA SER A 17 7.53 6.29 -5.68
C SER A 17 6.43 5.32 -5.26
N PHE A 18 5.32 5.83 -4.72
CA PHE A 18 4.21 4.99 -4.28
C PHE A 18 3.52 4.32 -5.46
N ARG A 19 3.33 3.00 -5.34
CA ARG A 19 2.58 2.19 -6.31
C ARG A 19 1.82 1.11 -5.58
N THR A 20 0.62 0.80 -6.07
CA THR A 20 -0.21 -0.27 -5.52
C THR A 20 0.04 -1.54 -6.31
N LEU A 21 0.44 -2.60 -5.61
CA LEU A 21 0.53 -3.96 -6.15
C LEU A 21 -0.72 -4.73 -5.74
N VAL A 22 -1.34 -5.44 -6.68
CA VAL A 22 -2.45 -6.34 -6.39
C VAL A 22 -1.99 -7.78 -6.56
N ARG A 23 -2.20 -8.60 -5.54
CA ARG A 23 -1.85 -10.03 -5.49
C ARG A 23 -3.05 -10.79 -4.95
N GLY A 24 -3.86 -11.35 -5.85
CA GLY A 24 -5.15 -11.96 -5.51
C GLY A 24 -6.00 -10.99 -4.70
N ASP A 25 -6.42 -11.42 -3.52
CA ASP A 25 -7.22 -10.64 -2.58
C ASP A 25 -6.38 -9.77 -1.63
N THR A 26 -5.18 -9.36 -2.03
CA THR A 26 -4.34 -8.46 -1.24
C THR A 26 -3.88 -7.28 -2.09
N ARG A 27 -4.12 -6.07 -1.61
CA ARG A 27 -3.55 -4.83 -2.15
C ARG A 27 -2.38 -4.42 -1.27
N ILE A 28 -1.22 -4.19 -1.86
CA ILE A 28 -0.01 -3.79 -1.18
C ILE A 28 0.43 -2.45 -1.76
N LEU A 29 0.29 -1.38 -0.99
CA LEU A 29 0.91 -0.11 -1.33
C LEU A 29 2.39 -0.24 -1.01
N VAL A 30 3.25 -0.16 -2.02
CA VAL A 30 4.71 -0.15 -1.84
C VAL A 30 5.26 1.22 -2.18
N GLY A 31 6.34 1.61 -1.51
CA GLY A 31 7.07 2.85 -1.77
C GLY A 31 8.58 2.63 -1.75
N CYS A 32 9.33 3.57 -2.29
CA CYS A 32 10.77 3.66 -2.13
C CYS A 32 11.12 4.38 -0.83
N PRO A 33 12.08 3.88 -0.04
CA PRO A 33 12.59 4.62 1.12
C PRO A 33 13.08 6.01 0.73
N LYS A 34 12.86 6.98 1.62
CA LYS A 34 13.30 8.37 1.42
C LYS A 34 14.81 8.42 1.17
N GLY A 35 15.23 9.18 0.15
CA GLY A 35 16.63 9.30 -0.25
C GLY A 35 17.16 8.18 -1.16
N ALA A 36 16.40 7.10 -1.37
CA ALA A 36 16.77 6.02 -2.29
C ALA A 36 16.09 6.11 -3.67
N TRP A 37 15.17 7.08 -3.84
CA TRP A 37 14.51 7.34 -5.12
C TRP A 37 15.44 8.07 -6.08
N GLN A 38 15.64 7.50 -7.27
CA GLN A 38 16.39 8.14 -8.35
C GLN A 38 15.43 8.81 -9.33
N PRO A 39 15.30 10.15 -9.31
CA PRO A 39 14.34 10.84 -10.17
C PRO A 39 14.69 10.70 -11.66
N ARG A 40 15.98 10.66 -12.02
CA ARG A 40 16.43 10.54 -13.42
C ARG A 40 15.98 9.23 -14.09
N LEU A 41 15.90 8.15 -13.32
CA LEU A 41 15.55 6.82 -13.83
C LEU A 41 14.12 6.41 -13.45
N ALA A 42 13.41 7.25 -12.68
CA ALA A 42 12.13 6.92 -12.05
C ALA A 42 12.13 5.55 -11.35
N ARG A 43 13.23 5.22 -10.66
CA ARG A 43 13.45 3.90 -10.03
C ARG A 43 14.00 4.05 -8.61
N CYS A 44 13.68 3.07 -7.77
CA CYS A 44 14.23 2.94 -6.42
C CYS A 44 15.56 2.16 -6.44
N ARG A 45 16.64 2.67 -5.82
CA ARG A 45 17.94 1.97 -5.75
C ARG A 45 17.91 0.67 -4.96
N VAL A 46 17.17 0.68 -3.85
CA VAL A 46 17.22 -0.38 -2.82
C VAL A 46 16.03 -1.34 -2.89
N GLY A 47 15.21 -1.20 -3.94
CA GLY A 47 13.92 -1.88 -4.06
C GLY A 47 12.80 -1.19 -3.28
N THR A 48 11.55 -1.43 -3.68
CA THR A 48 10.37 -0.89 -2.99
C THR A 48 10.03 -1.72 -1.76
N ARG A 49 9.65 -1.07 -0.66
CA ARG A 49 9.18 -1.70 0.57
C ARG A 49 7.66 -1.54 0.72
N ALA A 50 7.02 -2.46 1.41
CA ALA A 50 5.60 -2.36 1.72
C ALA A 50 5.37 -1.20 2.69
N TYR A 51 4.50 -0.27 2.28
CA TYR A 51 4.02 0.83 3.11
C TYR A 51 2.69 0.46 3.76
N GLU A 52 1.77 -0.12 2.98
CA GLU A 52 0.47 -0.58 3.44
C GLU A 52 0.12 -1.93 2.82
N VAL A 53 -0.44 -2.83 3.63
CA VAL A 53 -0.99 -4.10 3.16
C VAL A 53 -2.47 -4.13 3.53
N ILE A 54 -3.34 -4.20 2.54
CA ILE A 54 -4.79 -4.35 2.68
C ILE A 54 -5.16 -5.76 2.19
N LYS A 55 -5.67 -6.61 3.07
CA LYS A 55 -6.27 -7.89 2.67
C LYS A 55 -7.76 -7.68 2.38
N LEU A 56 -8.16 -7.92 1.13
CA LEU A 56 -9.54 -7.90 0.64
C LEU A 56 -10.33 -9.16 1.05
N ASN A 57 -9.65 -10.28 1.31
CA ASN A 57 -10.26 -11.51 1.86
C ASN A 57 -10.36 -11.49 3.39
N ALA A 58 -11.02 -10.46 3.91
CA ALA A 58 -11.87 -10.65 5.07
C ALA A 58 -13.27 -10.36 4.55
N THR A 59 -14.18 -11.30 4.71
CA THR A 59 -15.59 -11.33 4.26
C THR A 59 -16.47 -10.15 4.75
N SER A 60 -15.88 -8.99 5.05
CA SER A 60 -16.52 -7.83 5.65
C SER A 60 -15.83 -6.48 5.39
N CYS A 61 -14.85 -6.34 4.49
CA CYS A 61 -14.33 -4.98 4.16
C CYS A 61 -15.30 -4.18 3.23
N ALA A 62 -16.46 -4.75 2.86
CA ALA A 62 -17.63 -4.05 2.31
C ALA A 62 -18.50 -3.47 3.44
N GLY A 63 -17.92 -2.54 4.20
CA GLY A 63 -18.50 -2.01 5.44
C GLY A 63 -19.00 -0.57 5.36
N HIS A 64 -19.21 0.00 4.18
CA HIS A 64 -20.00 1.22 3.94
C HIS A 64 -20.59 1.08 2.52
N GLY A 65 -21.89 0.94 2.27
CA GLY A 65 -23.03 1.28 3.10
C GLY A 65 -24.16 0.25 3.06
N ARG A 66 -24.86 0.21 4.19
CA ARG A 66 -26.22 -0.28 4.29
C ARG A 66 -27.11 0.55 3.35
N ARG A 67 -27.91 -0.10 2.51
CA ARG A 67 -29.37 -0.01 2.64
C ARG A 67 -30.04 -1.18 1.93
N ARG A 68 -30.58 -2.07 2.77
CA ARG A 68 -31.65 -3.00 2.43
C ARG A 68 -32.89 -2.18 2.09
N ARG A 69 -33.51 -2.41 0.93
CA ARG A 69 -34.89 -2.90 0.79
C ARG A 69 -35.21 -3.06 -0.68
#